data_AF-A0A350T3B6-F1
#
_entry.id   AF-A0A350T3B6-F1
#
_cell.length_a   1.000
_cell.length_b   1.000
_cell.length_c   1.000
_cell.angle_alpha   90.00
_cell.angle_beta   90.00
_cell.angle_gamma   90.00
#
_symmetry.space_group_name_H-M   'P 1'
#
loop_
_entity.id
_entity.type
_entity.pdbx_description
1 polymer ?
#
loop_
_entity_poly.entity_id
_entity_poly.type
_entity_poly.pdbx_seq_one_letter_code
_entity_poly.pdbx_strand_id
1 'polypeptide(L)'
;ATDRITGGVLWANLHLLFWLSLLPFTTEWMAESGFERTPVMIYGVNLMLAAIAYAVLQSGITRGEGSDSRLQRALGRDFKGTASRVLYILGLAAAALNPDGSRVGVGLAIGCFVLVAAMWLVPDRRLERVFD
;
A
#
# COMPACT_ATOMS: atom_id res chain seq x y z
N ALA A 1 14.63 25.84 -13.18
CA ALA A 1 15.52 24.66 -13.25
C ALA A 1 14.65 23.46 -12.96
N THR A 2 14.43 22.60 -13.95
CA THR A 2 13.48 21.48 -13.85
C THR A 2 14.13 20.38 -13.01
N ASP A 3 13.75 20.29 -11.73
CA ASP A 3 14.16 19.21 -10.83
C ASP A 3 13.86 17.86 -11.53
N ARG A 4 14.90 17.01 -11.58
CA ARG A 4 15.03 15.93 -12.56
C ARG A 4 13.99 14.81 -12.38
N ILE A 5 12.80 14.98 -12.95
CA ILE A 5 11.88 13.86 -13.18
C ILE A 5 12.49 12.97 -14.28
N THR A 6 13.08 11.84 -13.89
CA THR A 6 13.60 10.86 -14.84
C THR A 6 12.47 10.02 -15.43
N GLY A 7 12.67 9.46 -16.63
CA GLY A 7 11.70 8.55 -17.24
C GLY A 7 11.39 7.33 -16.36
N GLY A 8 12.35 6.88 -15.53
CA GLY A 8 12.14 5.80 -14.56
C GLY A 8 11.15 6.16 -13.45
N VAL A 9 11.19 7.40 -12.95
CA VAL A 9 10.22 7.89 -11.95
C VAL A 9 8.82 7.99 -12.55
N LEU A 10 8.71 8.45 -13.79
CA LEU A 10 7.42 8.53 -14.50
C LEU A 10 6.79 7.14 -14.66
N TRP A 11 7.56 6.14 -15.08
CA TRP A 11 7.09 4.76 -15.21
C TRP A 11 6.67 4.15 -13.86
N ALA A 12 7.44 4.39 -12.80
CA ALA A 12 7.06 3.94 -11.46
C ALA A 12 5.75 4.59 -10.98
N ASN A 13 5.54 5.87 -11.32
CA ASN A 13 4.29 6.57 -11.02
C ASN A 13 3.11 6.00 -11.79
N LEU A 14 3.26 5.73 -13.09
CA LEU A 14 2.22 5.07 -13.89
C LEU A 14 1.88 3.68 -13.35
N HIS A 15 2.89 2.91 -12.93
CA HIS A 15 2.68 1.61 -12.30
C HIS A 15 1.87 1.72 -10.99
N LEU A 16 2.15 2.73 -10.15
CA LEU A 16 1.35 3.01 -8.95
C LEU A 16 -0.09 3.41 -9.30
N LEU A 17 -0.25 4.37 -10.21
CA LEU A 17 -1.56 4.85 -10.64
C LEU A 17 -2.44 3.73 -11.22
N PHE A 18 -1.82 2.77 -11.92
CA PHE A 18 -2.51 1.58 -12.42
C PHE A 18 -3.15 0.76 -11.30
N TRP A 19 -2.41 0.45 -10.23
CA TRP A 19 -2.99 -0.33 -9.12
C TRP A 19 -4.01 0.47 -8.32
N LEU A 20 -3.80 1.78 -8.15
CA LEU A 20 -4.75 2.67 -7.48
C LEU A 20 -6.07 2.78 -8.25
N SER A 21 -6.04 2.79 -9.60
CA SER A 21 -7.27 2.87 -10.40
C SER A 21 -8.12 1.59 -10.33
N LEU A 22 -7.52 0.45 -9.97
CA LEU A 22 -8.23 -0.82 -9.76
C LEU A 22 -8.88 -0.93 -8.37
N LEU A 23 -8.51 -0.06 -7.41
CA LEU A 23 -9.11 -0.08 -6.07
C LEU A 23 -10.63 0.08 -6.06
N PRO A 24 -11.27 1.04 -6.76
CA PRO A 24 -12.73 1.15 -6.76
C PRO A 24 -13.40 -0.13 -7.25
N PHE A 25 -12.93 -0.69 -8.36
CA PHE A 25 -13.46 -1.95 -8.91
C PHE A 25 -13.33 -3.12 -7.92
N THR A 26 -12.14 -3.33 -7.36
CA THR A 26 -11.91 -4.43 -6.41
C THR A 26 -12.65 -4.26 -5.08
N THR A 27 -12.87 -3.01 -4.64
CA THR A 27 -13.64 -2.70 -3.43
C THR A 27 -15.13 -2.96 -3.64
N GLU A 28 -15.68 -2.47 -4.76
CA GLU A 28 -17.09 -2.66 -5.13
C GLU A 28 -17.38 -4.14 -5.32
N TRP A 29 -16.55 -4.87 -6.07
CA TRP A 29 -16.73 -6.30 -6.29
C TRP A 29 -16.66 -7.11 -4.98
N MET A 30 -15.77 -6.74 -4.05
CA MET A 30 -15.72 -7.34 -2.71
C MET A 30 -17.04 -7.11 -1.94
N ALA A 31 -17.61 -5.92 -2.02
CA ALA A 31 -18.85 -5.58 -1.33
C ALA A 31 -20.07 -6.29 -1.94
N GLU A 32 -20.22 -6.26 -3.27
CA GLU A 32 -21.33 -6.90 -3.99
C GLU A 32 -21.35 -8.42 -3.84
N SER A 33 -20.17 -9.04 -3.81
CA SER A 33 -20.04 -10.50 -3.61
C SER A 33 -20.27 -10.92 -2.15
N GLY A 34 -20.71 -10.03 -1.26
CA GLY A 34 -20.93 -10.35 0.15
C GLY A 34 -19.64 -10.75 0.89
N PHE A 35 -18.50 -10.18 0.51
CA PHE A 35 -17.19 -10.50 1.08
C PHE A 35 -16.82 -11.98 0.93
N GLU A 36 -17.05 -12.56 -0.24
CA GLU A 36 -16.54 -13.88 -0.58
C GLU A 36 -15.00 -13.92 -0.61
N ARG A 37 -14.44 -15.12 -0.41
CA ARG A 37 -12.99 -15.34 -0.31
C ARG A 37 -12.23 -14.81 -1.53
N THR A 38 -12.72 -15.11 -2.74
CA THR A 38 -12.02 -14.75 -3.98
C THR A 38 -11.96 -13.22 -4.18
N PRO A 39 -13.08 -12.47 -4.11
CA PRO A 39 -13.06 -11.02 -4.15
C PRO A 39 -12.16 -10.37 -3.08
N VAL A 40 -12.21 -10.85 -1.83
CA VAL A 40 -11.38 -10.32 -0.73
C VAL A 40 -9.90 -10.56 -0.98
N MET A 41 -9.53 -11.74 -1.50
CA MET A 41 -8.15 -12.05 -1.89
C MET A 41 -7.67 -11.12 -3.01
N ILE A 42 -8.51 -10.87 -4.03
CA ILE A 42 -8.15 -10.00 -5.15
C ILE A 42 -8.00 -8.55 -4.69
N TYR A 43 -8.87 -8.07 -3.81
CA TYR A 43 -8.72 -6.78 -3.16
C TYR A 43 -7.40 -6.67 -2.36
N GLY A 44 -7.07 -7.68 -1.56
CA GLY A 44 -5.80 -7.72 -0.81
C GLY A 44 -4.56 -7.76 -1.70
N VAL A 45 -4.59 -8.53 -2.80
CA VAL A 45 -3.52 -8.53 -3.80
C VAL A 45 -3.36 -7.16 -4.45
N ASN A 46 -4.47 -6.50 -4.79
CA ASN A 46 -4.42 -5.17 -5.38
C ASN A 46 -3.78 -4.15 -4.42
N LEU A 47 -4.16 -4.14 -3.14
CA LEU A 47 -3.54 -3.31 -2.10
C LEU A 47 -2.04 -3.61 -1.92
N MET A 48 -1.65 -4.89 -1.96
CA MET A 48 -0.24 -5.30 -1.91
C MET A 48 0.56 -4.71 -3.06
N LEU A 49 0.05 -4.85 -4.28
CA LEU A 49 0.73 -4.40 -5.49
C LEU A 49 0.81 -2.88 -5.54
N ALA A 50 -0.22 -2.17 -5.07
CA ALA A 50 -0.16 -0.72 -4.86
C ALA A 50 0.94 -0.34 -3.86
N ALA A 51 1.07 -1.04 -2.73
CA ALA A 51 2.13 -0.78 -1.75
C ALA A 51 3.55 -1.06 -2.30
N ILE A 52 3.72 -2.13 -3.09
CA ILE A 52 4.98 -2.43 -3.77
C ILE A 52 5.30 -1.35 -4.81
N ALA A 53 4.32 -0.95 -5.62
CA ALA A 53 4.48 0.10 -6.62
C ALA A 53 4.87 1.44 -5.98
N TYR A 54 4.28 1.78 -4.84
CA TYR A 54 4.66 2.94 -4.05
C TYR A 54 6.13 2.87 -3.59
N ALA A 55 6.57 1.72 -3.07
CA ALA A 55 7.97 1.53 -2.66
C ALA A 55 8.96 1.67 -3.84
N VAL A 56 8.58 1.20 -5.03
CA VAL A 56 9.37 1.36 -6.26
C VAL A 56 9.44 2.84 -6.66
N LEU A 57 8.33 3.57 -6.64
CA LEU A 57 8.28 5.01 -6.92
C LEU A 57 9.15 5.79 -5.93
N GLN A 58 8.99 5.54 -4.64
CA GLN A 58 9.77 6.17 -3.58
C GLN A 58 11.28 5.90 -3.76
N SER A 59 11.66 4.67 -4.13
CA SER A 59 13.05 4.32 -4.43
C SER A 59 13.59 5.05 -5.67
N GLY A 60 12.76 5.24 -6.69
CA GLY A 60 13.12 6.01 -7.89
C GLY A 60 13.36 7.48 -7.59
N ILE A 61 12.50 8.10 -6.79
CA ILE A 61 12.61 9.52 -6.41
C ILE A 61 13.85 9.74 -5.53
N THR A 62 14.06 8.91 -4.52
CA THR A 62 15.22 9.05 -3.61
C THR A 62 16.56 8.84 -4.31
N ARG A 63 16.62 7.96 -5.33
CA ARG A 63 17.81 7.80 -6.18
C ARG A 63 18.07 9.00 -7.10
N GLY A 64 17.02 9.69 -7.54
CA GLY A 64 17.14 10.87 -8.42
C GLY A 64 17.63 12.13 -7.72
N GLU A 65 17.27 12.28 -6.44
CA GLU A 65 17.60 13.46 -5.61
C GLU A 65 18.92 13.33 -4.83
N GLY A 66 19.52 12.13 -4.77
CA GLY A 66 20.75 11.85 -4.01
C GLY A 66 20.51 11.58 -2.52
N SER A 67 21.47 10.92 -1.87
CA SER A 67 21.38 10.39 -0.49
C SER A 67 21.26 11.44 0.63
N ASP A 68 21.23 12.73 0.28
CA ASP A 68 21.10 13.84 1.23
C ASP A 68 19.85 14.71 0.97
N SER A 69 18.92 14.19 0.16
CA SER A 69 17.67 14.85 -0.18
C SER A 69 16.83 15.14 1.06
N ARG A 70 16.28 16.37 1.12
CA ARG A 70 15.26 16.79 2.11
C ARG A 70 14.11 15.79 2.21
N LEU A 71 13.76 15.15 1.09
CA LEU A 71 12.69 14.15 1.03
C LEU A 71 13.04 12.86 1.79
N GLN A 72 14.30 12.40 1.74
CA GLN A 72 14.73 11.21 2.48
C GLN A 72 14.79 11.49 4.00
N ARG A 73 15.20 12.71 4.39
CA ARG A 73 15.16 13.15 5.80
C ARG A 73 13.73 13.33 6.31
N ALA A 74 12.82 13.83 5.48
CA ALA A 74 11.41 14.00 5.80
C ALA A 74 10.65 12.67 5.88
N LEU A 75 10.89 11.75 4.93
CA LEU A 75 10.27 10.42 4.91
C LEU A 75 10.84 9.48 5.98
N GLY A 76 12.10 9.67 6.40
CA GLY A 76 12.73 8.86 7.42
C GLY A 76 12.72 7.36 7.09
N ARG A 77 12.59 6.50 8.13
CA ARG A 77 12.50 5.05 7.95
C ARG A 77 11.07 4.70 7.51
N ASP A 78 10.91 4.07 6.34
CA ASP A 78 9.61 3.63 5.79
C ASP A 78 9.00 2.44 6.58
N PHE A 79 8.73 2.71 7.86
CA PHE A 79 8.14 1.75 8.77
C PHE A 79 6.69 1.47 8.39
N LYS A 80 5.93 2.51 8.01
CA LYS A 80 4.52 2.37 7.59
C LYS A 80 4.39 1.54 6.31
N GLY A 81 5.23 1.76 5.30
CA GLY A 81 5.22 0.98 4.05
C GLY A 81 5.72 -0.45 4.23
N THR A 82 6.61 -0.71 5.19
CA THR A 82 7.02 -2.08 5.55
C THR A 82 5.93 -2.80 6.35
N ALA A 83 5.34 -2.13 7.34
CA ALA A 83 4.26 -2.68 8.15
C ALA A 83 3.01 -2.99 7.33
N SER A 84 2.63 -2.11 6.38
CA SER A 84 1.50 -2.34 5.49
C SER A 84 1.68 -3.59 4.63
N ARG A 85 2.84 -3.75 4.00
CA ARG A 85 3.17 -4.95 3.22
C ARG A 85 3.06 -6.22 4.06
N VAL A 86 3.65 -6.23 5.26
CA VAL A 86 3.54 -7.40 6.16
C VAL A 86 2.10 -7.69 6.54
N LEU A 87 1.32 -6.68 6.92
CA LEU A 87 -0.09 -6.83 7.28
C LEU A 87 -0.95 -7.33 6.11
N TYR A 88 -0.66 -6.88 4.89
CA TYR A 88 -1.33 -7.37 3.69
C TYR A 88 -0.98 -8.85 3.42
N ILE A 89 0.29 -9.28 3.59
CA ILE A 89 0.68 -10.69 3.43
C ILE A 89 -0.06 -11.55 4.46
N LEU A 90 -0.11 -11.09 5.71
CA LEU A 90 -0.79 -11.81 6.80
C LEU A 90 -2.29 -11.91 6.55
N GLY A 91 -2.94 -10.82 6.11
CA GLY A 91 -4.35 -10.84 5.73
C GLY A 91 -4.63 -11.80 4.57
N LEU A 92 -3.77 -11.80 3.55
CA LEU A 92 -3.88 -12.72 2.42
C LEU A 92 -3.70 -14.18 2.84
N ALA A 93 -2.69 -14.45 3.67
CA ALA A 93 -2.44 -15.78 4.21
C ALA A 93 -3.63 -16.26 5.08
N ALA A 94 -4.21 -15.38 5.90
CA ALA A 94 -5.39 -15.70 6.71
C ALA A 94 -6.61 -16.04 5.84
N ALA A 95 -6.86 -15.30 4.75
CA ALA A 95 -7.93 -15.62 3.80
C ALA A 95 -7.62 -16.87 2.95
N ALA A 96 -6.35 -17.15 2.68
CA ALA A 96 -5.93 -18.31 1.90
C ALA A 96 -6.01 -19.62 2.71
N LEU A 97 -5.59 -19.60 3.97
CA LEU A 97 -5.43 -20.79 4.81
C LEU A 97 -6.73 -21.34 5.39
N ASN A 98 -7.89 -20.72 5.11
CA ASN A 98 -9.23 -21.15 5.56
C ASN A 98 -9.39 -22.69 5.59
N PRO A 99 -9.22 -23.34 6.75
CA PRO A 99 -9.19 -24.80 6.83
C PRO A 99 -10.58 -25.43 6.73
N ASP A 100 -11.63 -24.71 7.14
CA ASP A 100 -12.92 -25.32 7.52
C ASP A 100 -14.16 -24.74 6.81
N GLY A 101 -14.01 -23.95 5.75
CA GLY A 101 -15.15 -23.27 5.10
C GLY A 101 -15.79 -22.16 5.94
N SER A 102 -15.20 -21.84 7.10
CA SER A 102 -15.64 -20.77 8.01
C SER A 102 -15.20 -19.39 7.51
N ARG A 103 -16.04 -18.35 7.67
CA ARG A 103 -15.77 -16.96 7.21
C ARG A 103 -14.74 -16.20 8.06
N VAL A 104 -14.11 -16.87 9.03
CA VAL A 104 -13.18 -16.27 10.00
C VAL A 104 -11.92 -15.75 9.32
N GLY A 105 -11.33 -16.49 8.37
CA GLY A 105 -10.13 -16.05 7.66
C GLY A 105 -10.35 -14.79 6.82
N VAL A 106 -11.55 -14.65 6.24
CA VAL A 106 -11.97 -13.43 5.52
C VAL A 106 -12.10 -12.24 6.48
N GLY A 107 -12.72 -12.44 7.64
CA GLY A 107 -12.84 -11.39 8.66
C GLY A 107 -11.48 -10.89 9.16
N LEU A 108 -10.53 -11.81 9.37
CA LEU A 108 -9.14 -11.47 9.72
C LEU A 108 -8.46 -10.65 8.61
N ALA A 109 -8.63 -11.04 7.35
CA ALA A 109 -8.07 -10.32 6.21
C ALA A 109 -8.59 -8.88 6.13
N ILE A 110 -9.92 -8.70 6.24
CA ILE A 110 -10.55 -7.38 6.27
C ILE A 110 -10.04 -6.57 7.46
N GLY A 111 -9.92 -7.19 8.64
CA GLY A 111 -9.35 -6.56 9.83
C GLY A 111 -7.93 -6.04 9.57
N CYS A 112 -7.06 -6.84 8.95
CA CYS A 112 -5.73 -6.40 8.54
C CYS A 112 -5.78 -5.20 7.58
N PHE A 113 -6.67 -5.22 6.58
CA PHE A 113 -6.80 -4.13 5.62
C PHE A 113 -7.27 -2.82 6.29
N VAL A 114 -8.25 -2.91 7.18
CA VAL A 114 -8.76 -1.78 7.97
C VAL A 114 -7.69 -1.23 8.90
N LEU A 115 -6.91 -2.08 9.55
CA LEU A 115 -5.80 -1.65 10.41
C LEU A 115 -4.74 -0.87 9.61
N VAL A 116 -4.43 -1.31 8.40
CA VAL A 116 -3.52 -0.56 7.52
C VAL A 116 -4.13 0.80 7.15
N ALA A 117 -5.40 0.84 6.72
CA ALA A 117 -6.07 2.10 6.41
C ALA A 117 -6.08 3.07 7.61
N ALA A 118 -6.39 2.57 8.81
CA ALA A 118 -6.37 3.36 10.04
C ALA A 118 -4.97 3.87 10.40
N MET A 119 -3.93 3.05 10.22
CA MET A 119 -2.53 3.44 10.42
C MET A 119 -2.12 4.58 9.46
N TRP A 120 -2.64 4.59 8.24
CA TRP A 120 -2.39 5.66 7.26
C TRP A 120 -3.22 6.93 7.51
N LEU A 121 -4.38 6.81 8.16
CA LEU A 121 -5.22 7.95 8.53
C LEU A 121 -4.55 8.86 9.58
N VAL A 122 -3.65 8.32 10.40
CA VAL A 122 -2.89 9.12 11.36
C VAL A 122 -1.68 9.77 10.64
N PRO A 123 -1.69 11.10 10.43
CA PRO A 123 -0.60 11.79 9.75
C PRO A 123 0.70 11.62 10.55
N ASP A 124 1.82 11.49 9.83
CA ASP A 124 3.13 11.36 10.47
C ASP A 124 3.52 12.68 11.14
N ARG A 125 3.37 12.75 12.46
CA ARG A 125 3.79 13.91 13.29
C ARG A 125 5.26 14.29 13.15
N ARG A 126 6.08 13.44 12.51
CA ARG A 126 7.47 13.73 12.16
C ARG A 126 7.60 14.71 11.00
N LEU A 127 6.65 14.72 10.06
CA LEU A 127 6.64 15.65 8.93
C LEU A 127 6.29 17.06 9.40
N GLU A 128 5.37 17.20 10.37
CA GLU A 128 5.00 18.50 10.96
C GLU A 128 6.21 19.25 11.54
N ARG A 129 7.11 18.56 12.27
CA ARG A 129 8.30 19.19 12.88
C ARG A 129 9.38 19.66 11.91
N VAL A 130 9.27 19.33 10.62
CA VAL A 130 10.25 19.72 9.59
C VAL A 130 9.77 20.94 8.78
N PHE A 131 8.46 21.20 8.81
CA PHE A 131 7.84 22.33 8.09
C PHE A 131 7.40 23.48 9.00
N ASP A 132 7.55 23.34 10.33
CA ASP A 132 7.60 24.44 11.32
C ASP A 132 9.06 24.83 11.62
#